data_AF-A0A7W1W1W2-F1
#
_entry.id   AF-A0A7W1W1W2-F1
#
_cell.length_a   1.000
_cell.length_b   1.000
_cell.length_c   1.000
_cell.angle_alpha   90.00
_cell.angle_beta   90.00
_cell.angle_gamma   90.00
#
_symmetry.space_group_name_H-M   'P 1'
#
loop_
_entity.id
_entity.type
_entity.pdbx_description
1 polymer ?
#
loop_
_entity_poly.entity_id
_entity_poly.type
_entity_poly.pdbx_seq_one_letter_code
_entity_poly.pdbx_strand_id
1 'polypeptide(L)' 'MSRLIIFIPSGETEPVTVRIEHAPDLPVPGIWNVVTNTVYLRTELWTGFPSGDPFRQRRIFDQLLKVSDELT' A
#
# COMPACT_ATOMS: atom_id res chain seq x y z
N MET A 1 -12.11 5.82 2.44
CA MET A 1 -12.38 4.35 2.45
C MET A 1 -11.06 3.63 2.66
N SER A 2 -11.04 2.48 3.35
CA SER A 2 -9.82 1.72 3.61
C SER A 2 -10.00 0.22 3.36
N ARG A 3 -8.91 -0.47 3.02
CA ARG A 3 -8.78 -1.92 2.88
C ARG A 3 -7.60 -2.40 3.75
N LEU A 4 -7.62 -3.66 4.17
CA LEU A 4 -6.51 -4.28 4.87
C LEU A 4 -5.97 -5.44 4.02
N ILE A 5 -4.65 -5.56 3.98
CA ILE A 5 -3.96 -6.70 3.38
C ILE A 5 -3.08 -7.31 4.45
N ILE A 6 -3.13 -8.63 4.53
CA ILE A 6 -2.29 -9.40 5.43
C ILE A 6 -1.48 -10.34 4.55
N PHE A 7 -0.15 -10.31 4.71
CA PHE A 7 0.74 -11.25 4.04
C PHE A 7 1.93 -11.56 4.94
N ILE A 8 2.59 -12.69 4.70
CA ILE A 8 3.83 -13.07 5.38
C ILE A 8 4.98 -12.75 4.41
N PRO A 9 5.89 -11.81 4.75
CA PRO A 9 7.03 -11.50 3.91
C PRO A 9 7.93 -12.73 3.70
N SER A 10 8.65 -12.78 2.58
CA SER A 10 9.57 -13.89 2.30
C SER A 10 10.69 -13.91 3.34
N GLY A 11 10.87 -15.06 4.00
CA GLY A 11 11.88 -15.23 5.06
C GLY A 11 11.38 -14.90 6.46
N GLU A 12 10.16 -14.36 6.59
CA GLU A 12 9.52 -14.08 7.87
C GLU A 12 8.51 -15.18 8.25
N THR A 13 8.25 -15.33 9.54
CA THR A 13 7.20 -16.23 10.07
C THR A 13 5.96 -15.48 10.53
N GLU A 14 6.09 -14.17 10.79
CA GLU A 14 5.00 -13.34 11.27
C GLU A 14 4.26 -12.61 10.12
N PRO A 15 2.92 -12.57 10.15
CA PRO A 15 2.15 -11.83 9.17
C PRO A 15 2.26 -10.32 9.40
N VAL A 16 2.42 -9.59 8.31
CA VAL A 16 2.42 -8.13 8.27
C VAL A 16 1.06 -7.65 7.77
N THR A 17 0.46 -6.70 8.49
CA THR A 17 -0.79 -6.05 8.09
C THR A 17 -0.50 -4.69 7.49
N VAL A 18 -0.84 -4.50 6.22
CA VAL A 18 -0.78 -3.22 5.52
C VAL A 18 -2.18 -2.62 5.44
N ARG A 19 -2.31 -1.36 5.87
CA ARG A 19 -3.53 -0.57 5.68
C ARG A 19 -3.46 0.14 4.33
N ILE A 20 -4.48 0.00 3.50
CA ILE A 20 -4.58 0.73 2.24
C ILE A 20 -5.71 1.74 2.34
N GLU A 21 -5.39 3.00 2.12
CA GLU A 21 -6.34 4.11 2.16
C GLU A 21 -6.50 4.75 0.78
N HIS A 22 -7.74 5.11 0.46
CA HIS A 22 -8.03 5.91 -0.72
C HIS A 22 -7.78 7.38 -0.42
N ALA A 23 -6.81 7.97 -1.11
CA ALA A 23 -6.41 9.37 -0.99
C ALA A 23 -6.45 10.03 -2.39
N PRO A 24 -7.61 10.53 -2.85
CA PRO A 24 -7.81 11.01 -4.22
C PRO A 24 -6.94 12.23 -4.57
N ASP A 25 -6.59 13.04 -3.56
CA ASP A 25 -5.88 14.31 -3.70
C ASP A 25 -4.35 14.17 -3.64
N LEU A 26 -3.82 12.94 -3.65
CA LEU A 26 -2.39 12.73 -3.67
C LEU A 26 -1.74 13.34 -4.93
N PRO A 27 -0.58 14.02 -4.78
CA PRO A 27 0.18 14.55 -5.92
C PRO A 27 0.87 13.45 -6.73
N VAL A 28 0.98 12.24 -6.18
CA VAL A 28 1.62 11.07 -6.79
C VAL A 28 0.61 9.91 -6.88
N PRO A 29 0.86 8.88 -7.70
CA PRO A 29 -0.04 7.73 -7.82
C PRO A 29 -0.28 7.00 -6.48
N GLY A 30 0.74 6.92 -5.62
CA GLY A 30 0.60 6.40 -4.27
C GLY A 30 1.85 6.53 -3.41
N ILE A 31 1.66 6.46 -2.11
CA ILE A 31 2.70 6.58 -1.07
C ILE A 31 2.60 5.37 -0.15
N TRP A 32 3.73 4.81 0.26
CA TRP A 32 3.79 3.83 1.35
C TRP A 32 4.58 4.42 2.52
N ASN A 33 3.88 4.71 3.61
CA ASN A 33 4.50 4.99 4.91
C ASN A 33 4.91 3.67 5.53
N VAL A 34 6.22 3.40 5.58
CA VAL A 34 6.77 2.13 6.06
C VAL A 34 6.77 2.03 7.59
N VAL A 35 6.64 3.15 8.30
CA VAL A 35 6.58 3.19 9.77
C VAL A 35 5.21 2.77 10.26
N THR A 36 4.15 3.36 9.70
CA THR A 36 2.75 3.04 10.06
C THR A 36 2.20 1.87 9.25
N ASN A 37 2.98 1.35 8.30
CA ASN A 37 2.60 0.36 7.32
C ASN A 37 1.29 0.69 6.60
N THR A 38 1.14 1.98 6.26
CA THR A 38 -0.05 2.51 5.58
C THR A 38 0.31 2.95 4.18
N VAL A 39 -0.47 2.46 3.22
CA VAL A 39 -0.38 2.79 1.80
C VAL A 39 -1.54 3.71 1.45
N TYR A 40 -1.22 4.86 0.88
CA TYR A 40 -2.20 5.80 0.35
C TYR A 40 -2.19 5.69 -1.17
N LEU A 41 -3.34 5.38 -1.76
CA LEU A 41 -3.50 5.25 -3.21
C LEU A 41 -4.39 6.34 -3.76
N ARG A 42 -3.95 6.97 -4.84
CA ARG A 42 -4.80 7.83 -5.66
C ARG A 42 -5.88 6.99 -6.34
N THR A 43 -6.97 7.63 -6.76
CA THR A 43 -8.15 6.98 -7.35
C THR A 43 -7.80 5.97 -8.46
N GLU A 44 -6.84 6.28 -9.34
CA GLU A 44 -6.42 5.38 -10.43
C GLU A 44 -5.84 4.06 -9.91
N LEU A 45 -4.93 4.10 -8.93
CA LEU A 45 -4.37 2.90 -8.32
C LEU A 45 -5.36 2.21 -7.38
N TRP A 46 -6.22 2.97 -6.69
CA TRP A 46 -7.23 2.43 -5.79
C TRP A 46 -8.27 1.56 -6.52
N THR A 47 -8.81 2.04 -7.64
CA THR A 47 -9.79 1.29 -8.44
C THR A 47 -9.14 0.09 -9.13
N GLY A 48 -7.89 0.23 -9.57
CA GLY A 48 -7.09 -0.86 -10.12
C GLY A 48 -6.54 -1.83 -9.08
N PHE A 49 -6.67 -1.53 -7.78
CA PHE A 49 -6.09 -2.34 -6.72
C PHE A 49 -6.81 -3.69 -6.62
N PRO A 50 -6.16 -4.81 -7.00
CA PRO A 50 -6.82 -6.09 -7.11
C PRO A 50 -6.98 -6.73 -5.74
N SER A 51 -8.17 -7.26 -5.48
CA SER A 51 -8.42 -8.12 -4.32
C SER A 51 -7.98 -9.54 -4.65
N GLY A 52 -7.01 -10.09 -3.91
CA GLY A 52 -6.63 -11.50 -4.01
C GLY A 52 -5.69 -11.91 -5.14
N ASP A 53 -5.05 -10.96 -5.84
CA ASP A 53 -3.96 -11.24 -6.80
C ASP A 53 -2.63 -10.69 -6.26
N PRO A 54 -1.82 -11.51 -5.57
CA PRO A 54 -0.56 -11.06 -4.96
C PRO A 54 0.45 -10.51 -5.96
N PHE A 55 0.48 -11.02 -7.20
CA PHE A 55 1.44 -10.57 -8.21
C PHE A 55 1.10 -9.16 -8.68
N ARG A 56 -0.17 -8.88 -8.93
CA ARG A 56 -0.61 -7.53 -9.29
C ARG A 56 -0.50 -6.56 -8.11
N GLN A 57 -0.82 -7.01 -6.89
CA GLN A 57 -0.62 -6.20 -5.69
C GLN A 57 0.86 -5.80 -5.54
N ARG A 58 1.79 -6.76 -5.67
CA ARG A 58 3.23 -6.47 -5.64
C ARG A 58 3.65 -5.43 -6.66
N ARG A 59 3.17 -5.54 -7.91
CA ARG A 59 3.46 -4.57 -8.96
C ARG A 59 2.98 -3.16 -8.64
N ILE A 60 1.87 -3.02 -7.91
CA ILE A 60 1.41 -1.71 -7.42
C ILE A 60 2.36 -1.19 -6.35
N PHE A 61 2.75 -2.03 -5.38
CA PHE A 61 3.68 -1.66 -4.31
C PHE A 61 5.05 -1.22 -4.84
N ASP A 62 5.53 -1.80 -5.93
CA ASP A 62 6.78 -1.41 -6.59
C ASP A 62 6.72 0.00 -7.21
N GLN A 63 5.54 0.54 -7.46
CA GLN A 63 5.33 1.90 -8.01
C GLN A 63 5.16 2.98 -6.93
N LEU A 64 5.07 2.59 -5.66
CA LEU A 64 4.78 3.53 -4.57
C LEU A 64 6.03 4.28 -4.14
N LEU A 65 5.87 5.57 -3.84
CA LEU A 65 6.90 6.33 -3.15
C LEU A 65 6.97 5.83 -1.71
N LYS A 66 8.10 5.23 -1.33
CA LYS A 66 8.35 4.78 0.04
C LYS A 66 8.86 5.94 0.87
N VAL A 67 8.18 6.24 1.97
CA VAL A 67 8.55 7.30 2.90
C VAL A 67 8.66 6.73 4.30
N SER A 68 9.67 7.17 5.04
CA SER A 68 9.90 6.80 6.44
C SER A 68 9.58 7.93 7.42
N ASP A 69 9.31 9.14 6.93
CA ASP A 69 8.86 10.23 7.80
C ASP A 69 7.38 10.07 8.12
N GLU A 70 7.03 10.34 9.38
CA GLU A 70 5.68 10.78 9.71
C GLU A 70 5.41 12.00 8.81
N LEU A 71 4.42 11.89 7.92
CA LEU A 71 3.93 13.02 7.12
C LEU A 71 3.51 14.12 8.11
N THR A 72 4.44 15.00 8.45
CA THR A 72 4.31 16.12 9.38
C THR A 72 4.20 17.41 8.59
#